data_AF-A0A2D9IXR3-F1
#
_entry.id   AF-A0A2D9IXR3-F1
#
_cell.length_a   1.000
_cell.length_b   1.000
_cell.length_c   1.000
_cell.angle_alpha   90.00
_cell.angle_beta   90.00
_cell.angle_gamma   90.00
#
_symmetry.space_group_name_H-M   'P 1'
#
loop_
_entity.id
_entity.type
_entity.pdbx_description
1 polymer ?
#
loop_
_entity_poly.entity_id
_entity_poly.type
_entity_poly.pdbx_seq_one_letter_code
_entity_poly.pdbx_strand_id
1 'polypeptide(L)'
;MKKITENNLGRPRKNWDSITYEDTDFKKLHRIKRTQKEKLSAIKQKISKADKNIEKLQKSINKIVATKKRIQDEYSTSLTEMDVIKTAIEEKSKIFTKKNNAITLLRSDKYIRGKISYFGQIIWCHIGSYHKKGLVHKRKKIGDMSIQELCDEFRFKAAIKVESSWISNSEY
;
A
#
# COMPACT_ATOMS: atom_id res chain seq x y z
N MET A 1 5.32 -42.41 -38.25
CA MET A 1 4.27 -43.05 -37.43
C MET A 1 2.92 -42.79 -38.08
N LYS A 2 2.20 -43.85 -38.52
CA LYS A 2 0.92 -43.73 -39.24
C LYS A 2 -0.19 -43.31 -38.26
N LYS A 3 -0.92 -42.25 -38.60
CA LYS A 3 -2.17 -41.83 -37.95
C LYS A 3 -3.19 -42.97 -38.07
N ILE A 4 -3.64 -43.51 -36.94
CA ILE A 4 -4.82 -44.38 -36.90
C ILE A 4 -6.04 -43.46 -37.00
N THR A 5 -6.76 -43.59 -38.10
CA THR A 5 -8.03 -42.91 -38.38
C THR A 5 -9.15 -43.53 -37.53
N GLU A 6 -9.82 -42.74 -36.69
CA GLU A 6 -10.96 -43.11 -35.84
C GLU A 6 -12.27 -43.40 -36.61
N ASN A 7 -12.21 -43.86 -37.86
CA ASN A 7 -13.39 -43.91 -38.73
C ASN A 7 -13.97 -45.32 -38.96
N ASN A 8 -13.79 -46.29 -38.05
CA ASN A 8 -14.38 -47.63 -38.22
C ASN A 8 -14.72 -48.38 -36.91
N LEU A 9 -15.04 -47.67 -35.82
CA LEU A 9 -15.68 -48.34 -34.67
C LEU A 9 -17.19 -48.39 -34.93
N GLY A 10 -17.64 -49.50 -35.53
CA GLY A 10 -19.05 -49.86 -35.58
C GLY A 10 -19.67 -49.85 -34.17
N ARG A 11 -21.00 -49.82 -34.09
CA ARG A 11 -21.72 -49.67 -32.81
C ARG A 11 -21.17 -50.67 -31.78
N PRO A 12 -20.70 -50.20 -30.60
CA PRO A 12 -20.12 -51.08 -29.59
C PRO A 12 -21.10 -52.21 -29.27
N ARG A 13 -20.60 -53.45 -29.30
CA ARG A 13 -21.39 -54.66 -29.08
C ARG A 13 -21.97 -54.58 -27.67
N LYS A 14 -23.30 -54.53 -27.57
CA LYS A 14 -23.98 -54.53 -26.27
C LYS A 14 -23.72 -55.86 -25.56
N ASN A 15 -23.35 -55.80 -24.29
CA ASN A 15 -23.29 -56.96 -23.41
C ASN A 15 -24.72 -57.32 -22.99
N TRP A 16 -25.34 -58.24 -23.73
CA TRP A 16 -26.73 -58.66 -23.49
C TRP A 16 -26.88 -59.40 -22.16
N ASP A 17 -25.84 -60.12 -21.71
CA ASP A 17 -25.81 -60.88 -20.44
C ASP A 17 -25.90 -60.02 -19.16
N SER A 18 -25.93 -58.69 -19.30
CA SER A 18 -26.02 -57.73 -18.19
C SER A 18 -27.35 -56.97 -18.12
N ILE A 19 -28.35 -57.38 -18.92
CA ILE A 19 -29.62 -56.65 -19.05
C ILE A 19 -30.62 -57.08 -17.97
N THR A 20 -30.82 -56.22 -16.98
CA THR A 20 -31.77 -56.43 -15.86
C THR A 20 -33.25 -56.31 -16.21
N TYR A 21 -33.62 -56.35 -17.49
CA TYR A 21 -35.00 -56.13 -17.96
C TYR A 21 -35.49 -57.20 -18.96
N GLU A 22 -34.75 -58.30 -19.16
CA GLU A 22 -35.09 -59.34 -20.14
C GLU A 22 -36.49 -59.94 -19.91
N ASP A 23 -36.86 -60.20 -18.65
CA ASP A 23 -38.17 -60.74 -18.28
C ASP A 23 -39.28 -59.67 -18.13
N THR A 24 -39.00 -58.42 -18.49
CA THR A 24 -39.94 -57.31 -18.29
C THR A 24 -40.79 -57.07 -19.54
N ASP A 25 -42.11 -57.17 -19.41
CA ASP A 25 -43.06 -56.85 -20.48
C ASP A 25 -42.80 -55.46 -21.11
N PHE A 26 -42.96 -55.39 -22.43
CA PHE A 26 -42.84 -54.20 -23.25
C PHE A 26 -43.64 -52.97 -22.76
N LYS A 27 -44.89 -53.13 -22.31
CA LYS A 27 -45.70 -52.04 -21.74
C LYS A 27 -45.08 -51.52 -20.44
N LYS A 28 -44.59 -52.42 -19.57
CA LYS A 28 -43.90 -52.06 -18.33
C LYS A 28 -42.58 -51.34 -18.62
N LEU A 29 -41.82 -51.74 -19.64
CA LEU A 29 -40.61 -51.04 -20.10
C LEU A 29 -40.90 -49.61 -20.59
N HIS A 30 -41.98 -49.40 -21.33
CA HIS A 30 -42.41 -48.06 -21.75
C HIS A 30 -42.73 -47.15 -20.56
N ARG A 31 -43.39 -47.69 -19.53
CA ARG A 31 -43.68 -46.96 -18.29
C ARG A 31 -42.40 -46.60 -17.54
N ILE A 32 -41.48 -47.55 -17.35
CA ILE A 32 -40.18 -47.32 -16.71
C ILE A 32 -39.39 -46.23 -17.45
N LYS A 33 -39.32 -46.31 -18.79
CA LYS A 33 -38.66 -45.32 -19.64
C LYS A 33 -39.26 -43.92 -19.44
N ARG A 34 -40.59 -43.81 -19.34
CA ARG A 34 -41.28 -42.54 -19.11
C ARG A 34 -40.91 -41.95 -17.74
N THR A 35 -41.01 -42.75 -16.68
CA THR A 35 -40.62 -42.32 -15.32
C THR A 35 -39.15 -41.91 -15.25
N GLN A 36 -38.25 -42.62 -15.93
CA GLN A 36 -36.84 -42.24 -15.99
C GLN A 36 -36.62 -40.91 -16.73
N LYS A 37 -37.34 -40.67 -17.84
CA LYS A 37 -37.30 -39.38 -18.54
C LYS A 37 -37.75 -38.22 -17.64
N GLU A 38 -38.82 -38.42 -16.86
CA GLU A 38 -39.32 -37.40 -15.92
C GLU A 38 -38.30 -37.11 -14.80
N LYS A 39 -37.69 -38.15 -14.23
CA LYS A 39 -36.58 -38.01 -13.25
C LYS A 39 -35.40 -37.26 -13.82
N LEU A 40 -34.94 -37.62 -15.03
CA LEU A 40 -33.83 -36.94 -15.71
C LEU A 40 -34.14 -35.46 -15.98
N SER A 41 -35.37 -35.15 -16.39
CA SER A 41 -35.83 -33.76 -16.57
C SER A 41 -35.75 -32.96 -15.28
N ALA A 42 -36.24 -33.52 -14.17
CA ALA A 42 -36.19 -32.89 -12.86
C ALA A 42 -34.75 -32.66 -12.37
N ILE A 43 -33.85 -33.63 -12.57
CA ILE A 43 -32.42 -33.50 -12.24
C ILE A 43 -31.78 -32.38 -13.07
N LYS A 44 -32.05 -32.34 -14.38
CA LYS A 44 -31.53 -31.30 -15.28
C LYS A 44 -31.95 -29.90 -14.83
N GLN A 45 -33.20 -29.72 -14.37
CA GLN A 45 -33.65 -28.46 -13.80
C GLN A 45 -32.92 -28.08 -12.51
N LYS A 46 -32.64 -29.04 -11.63
CA LYS A 46 -31.86 -28.81 -10.41
C LYS A 46 -30.43 -28.38 -10.72
N ILE A 47 -29.77 -29.04 -11.68
CA ILE A 47 -28.44 -28.66 -12.17
C ILE A 47 -28.45 -27.22 -12.70
N SER A 48 -29.40 -26.88 -13.58
CA SER A 48 -29.50 -25.52 -14.12
C SER A 48 -29.71 -24.44 -13.04
N LYS A 49 -30.46 -24.75 -11.97
CA LYS A 49 -30.60 -23.84 -10.82
C LYS A 49 -29.29 -23.68 -10.05
N ALA A 50 -28.54 -24.76 -9.86
CA ALA A 50 -27.22 -24.71 -9.22
C ALA A 50 -26.23 -23.88 -10.04
N ASP A 51 -26.18 -24.07 -11.37
CA ASP A 51 -25.31 -23.30 -12.27
C ASP A 51 -25.57 -21.79 -12.19
N LYS A 52 -26.86 -21.39 -12.20
CA LYS A 52 -27.25 -19.98 -12.03
C LYS A 52 -26.81 -19.40 -10.69
N ASN A 53 -26.81 -20.21 -9.62
CA ASN A 53 -26.33 -19.77 -8.31
C ASN A 53 -24.80 -19.62 -8.29
N ILE A 54 -24.08 -20.55 -8.92
CA ILE A 54 -22.63 -20.48 -9.09
C ILE A 54 -22.24 -19.18 -9.81
N GLU A 55 -22.92 -18.85 -10.91
CA GLU A 55 -22.66 -17.63 -11.68
C GLU A 55 -22.87 -16.36 -10.84
N LYS A 56 -23.93 -16.33 -10.01
CA LYS A 56 -24.19 -15.21 -9.08
C LYS A 56 -23.09 -15.08 -8.04
N LEU A 57 -22.66 -16.19 -7.44
CA LEU A 57 -21.58 -16.20 -6.45
C LEU A 57 -20.26 -15.74 -7.06
N GLN A 58 -19.94 -16.18 -8.28
CA GLN A 58 -18.75 -15.72 -9.01
C GLN A 58 -18.77 -14.21 -9.24
N LYS A 59 -19.91 -13.62 -9.63
CA LYS A 59 -20.05 -12.17 -9.77
C LYS A 59 -19.81 -11.44 -8.44
N SER A 60 -20.34 -11.97 -7.34
CA SER A 60 -20.10 -11.41 -6.00
C SER A 60 -18.64 -11.51 -5.57
N ILE A 61 -17.98 -12.64 -5.80
CA ILE A 61 -16.54 -12.84 -5.53
C ILE A 61 -15.72 -11.82 -6.31
N ASN A 62 -15.99 -11.64 -7.60
CA ASN A 62 -15.25 -10.68 -8.44
C ASN A 62 -15.38 -9.24 -7.91
N LYS A 63 -16.57 -8.84 -7.44
CA LYS A 63 -16.76 -7.53 -6.81
C LYS A 63 -15.91 -7.38 -5.54
N ILE A 64 -15.93 -8.38 -4.66
CA ILE A 64 -15.14 -8.38 -3.41
C ILE A 64 -13.64 -8.31 -3.72
N VAL A 65 -13.16 -9.07 -4.71
CA VAL A 65 -11.75 -9.04 -5.14
C VAL A 65 -11.36 -7.66 -5.66
N ALA A 66 -12.20 -7.02 -6.47
CA ALA A 66 -11.95 -5.67 -6.96
C ALA A 66 -11.90 -4.65 -5.82
N THR A 67 -12.83 -4.74 -4.86
CA THR A 67 -12.81 -3.89 -3.65
C THR A 67 -11.55 -4.11 -2.81
N LYS A 68 -11.16 -5.37 -2.59
CA LYS A 68 -9.92 -5.71 -1.87
C LYS A 68 -8.71 -5.07 -2.53
N LYS A 69 -8.60 -5.16 -3.86
CA LYS A 69 -7.49 -4.54 -4.61
C LYS A 69 -7.45 -3.03 -4.37
N ARG A 70 -8.60 -2.35 -4.49
CA ARG A 70 -8.69 -0.90 -4.23
C ARG A 70 -8.21 -0.54 -2.82
N ILE A 71 -8.65 -1.29 -1.80
CA ILE A 71 -8.21 -1.08 -0.41
C ILE A 71 -6.70 -1.29 -0.26
N GLN A 72 -6.11 -2.28 -0.94
CA GLN A 72 -4.66 -2.49 -0.92
C GLN A 72 -3.90 -1.33 -1.57
N ASP A 73 -4.41 -0.79 -2.67
CA ASP A 73 -3.81 0.37 -3.34
C ASP A 73 -3.90 1.63 -2.47
N GLU A 74 -5.04 1.86 -1.81
CA GLU A 74 -5.26 2.95 -0.83
C GLU A 74 -4.29 2.82 0.36
N TYR A 75 -4.10 1.60 0.88
CA TYR A 75 -3.17 1.32 1.97
C TYR A 75 -1.71 1.62 1.56
N SER A 76 -1.29 1.18 0.37
CA SER A 76 0.05 1.44 -0.15
C SER A 76 0.34 2.93 -0.32
N THR A 77 -0.64 3.67 -0.83
CA THR A 77 -0.55 5.14 -0.95
C THR A 77 -0.38 5.78 0.42
N SER A 78 -1.23 5.39 1.38
CA SER A 78 -1.18 5.91 2.74
C SER A 78 0.14 5.58 3.43
N LEU A 79 0.71 4.39 3.21
CA LEU A 79 2.00 4.01 3.76
C LEU A 79 3.13 4.90 3.22
N THR A 80 3.11 5.17 1.92
CA THR A 80 4.10 6.06 1.27
C THR A 80 4.00 7.48 1.85
N GLU A 81 2.78 7.99 2.00
CA GLU A 81 2.52 9.31 2.60
C GLU A 81 3.05 9.37 4.04
N MET A 82 2.84 8.31 4.83
CA MET A 82 3.35 8.23 6.19
C MET A 82 4.87 8.28 6.26
N ASP A 83 5.58 7.68 5.31
CA ASP A 83 7.05 7.74 5.26
C ASP A 83 7.56 9.12 4.82
N VAL A 84 6.84 9.81 3.94
CA VAL A 84 7.09 11.23 3.61
C VAL A 84 6.91 12.10 4.84
N ILE A 85 5.81 11.93 5.59
CA ILE A 85 5.54 12.67 6.83
C ILE A 85 6.63 12.42 7.87
N LYS A 86 7.06 11.16 8.08
CA LYS A 86 8.17 10.84 9.00
C LYS A 86 9.45 11.56 8.60
N THR A 87 9.81 11.49 7.32
CA THR A 87 11.01 12.19 6.80
C THR A 87 10.90 13.70 7.04
N ALA A 88 9.74 14.28 6.78
CA ALA A 88 9.50 15.70 7.02
C ALA A 88 9.59 16.07 8.52
N ILE A 89 9.09 15.21 9.42
CA ILE A 89 9.22 15.38 10.87
C ILE A 89 10.70 15.31 11.28
N GLU A 90 11.46 14.36 10.75
CA GLU A 90 12.89 14.22 11.05
C GLU A 90 13.69 15.45 10.60
N GLU A 91 13.44 15.93 9.38
CA GLU A 91 14.07 17.15 8.86
C GLU A 91 13.68 18.39 9.70
N LYS A 92 12.38 18.60 9.96
CA LYS A 92 11.89 19.68 10.86
C LYS A 92 12.54 19.60 12.23
N SER A 93 12.67 18.39 12.78
CA SER A 93 13.25 18.18 14.10
C SER A 93 14.70 18.66 14.21
N LYS A 94 15.48 18.71 13.13
CA LYS A 94 16.87 19.22 13.17
C LYS A 94 16.96 20.67 13.66
N ILE A 95 15.94 21.48 13.35
CA ILE A 95 15.86 22.90 13.75
C ILE A 95 15.01 23.05 15.01
N PHE A 96 13.84 22.40 15.06
CA PHE A 96 12.84 22.65 16.09
C PHE A 96 12.94 21.74 17.33
N THR A 97 13.86 20.76 17.33
CA THR A 97 14.14 19.91 18.50
C THR A 97 15.63 19.94 18.89
N LYS A 98 15.96 19.46 20.10
CA LYS A 98 17.32 19.50 20.68
C LYS A 98 18.29 18.44 20.13
N LYS A 99 18.18 18.02 18.86
CA LYS A 99 19.18 17.13 18.22
C LYS A 99 20.40 17.93 17.74
N ASN A 100 21.43 18.07 18.56
CA ASN A 100 22.62 18.89 18.23
C ASN A 100 23.49 18.30 17.13
N ASN A 101 23.46 16.98 16.93
CA ASN A 101 24.38 16.27 16.01
C ASN A 101 24.22 16.71 14.55
N ALA A 102 23.09 17.31 14.19
CA ALA A 102 22.84 17.81 12.84
C ALA A 102 23.49 19.19 12.56
N ILE A 103 23.89 19.94 13.60
CA ILE A 103 24.40 21.30 13.47
C ILE A 103 25.92 21.27 13.47
N THR A 104 26.54 21.84 12.43
CA THR A 104 27.98 22.09 12.42
C THR A 104 28.25 23.53 12.82
N LEU A 105 28.98 23.72 13.92
CA LEU A 105 29.44 25.04 14.36
C LEU A 105 30.82 25.33 13.77
N LEU A 106 31.00 26.54 13.24
CA LEU A 106 32.23 27.03 12.65
C LEU A 106 32.69 28.25 13.42
N ARG A 107 33.80 28.11 14.12
CA ARG A 107 34.42 29.16 14.93
C ARG A 107 35.49 29.86 14.10
N SER A 108 35.34 31.16 13.92
CA SER A 108 36.38 32.04 13.39
C SER A 108 36.95 32.89 14.53
N ASP A 109 37.99 33.69 14.25
CA ASP A 109 38.66 34.49 15.27
C ASP A 109 37.75 35.54 15.93
N LYS A 110 36.76 36.05 15.18
CA LYS A 110 35.90 37.16 15.62
C LYS A 110 34.43 36.80 15.78
N TYR A 111 33.99 35.68 15.22
CA TYR A 111 32.58 35.29 15.20
C TYR A 111 32.38 33.77 15.09
N ILE A 112 31.15 33.35 15.36
CA ILE A 112 30.71 31.96 15.23
C ILE A 112 29.56 31.91 14.21
N ARG A 113 29.65 30.96 13.29
CA ARG A 113 28.58 30.59 12.34
C ARG A 113 28.14 29.16 12.58
N GLY A 114 26.94 28.83 12.14
CA GLY A 114 26.47 27.46 12.06
C GLY A 114 25.99 27.15 10.66
N LYS A 115 26.03 25.86 10.32
CA LYS A 115 25.35 25.30 9.14
C LYS A 115 24.57 24.05 9.53
N ILE A 116 23.45 23.83 8.84
CA ILE A 116 22.63 22.63 8.96
C ILE A 116 22.09 22.24 7.59
N SER A 117 21.98 20.94 7.31
CA SER A 117 21.25 20.45 6.14
C SER A 117 19.79 20.25 6.51
N TYR A 118 18.89 20.89 5.76
CA TYR A 118 17.46 20.95 6.02
C TYR A 118 16.70 20.78 4.70
N PHE A 119 15.95 19.68 4.56
CA PHE A 119 15.23 19.34 3.31
C PHE A 119 16.14 19.40 2.07
N GLY A 120 17.36 18.85 2.18
CA GLY A 120 18.35 18.84 1.10
C GLY A 120 19.06 20.17 0.84
N GLN A 121 18.67 21.26 1.52
CA GLN A 121 19.32 22.56 1.39
C GLN A 121 20.19 22.89 2.60
N ILE A 122 21.31 23.56 2.37
CA ILE A 122 22.20 23.98 3.46
C ILE A 122 21.76 25.36 3.97
N ILE A 123 21.30 25.41 5.21
CA ILE A 123 20.99 26.67 5.89
C ILE A 123 22.22 27.14 6.65
N TRP A 124 22.69 28.32 6.26
CA TRP A 124 23.75 29.06 6.95
C TRP A 124 23.16 30.17 7.82
N CYS A 125 23.62 30.23 9.07
CA CYS A 125 23.27 31.30 10.00
C CYS A 125 24.51 31.84 10.72
N HIS A 126 24.60 33.16 10.79
CA HIS A 126 25.56 33.84 11.66
C HIS A 126 25.03 33.88 13.08
N ILE A 127 25.66 33.12 13.98
CA ILE A 127 25.24 32.99 15.38
C ILE A 127 25.58 34.28 16.14
N GLY A 128 26.79 34.80 15.98
CA GLY A 128 27.16 36.10 16.52
C GLY A 128 28.67 36.29 16.66
N SER A 129 29.06 37.51 17.02
CA SER A 129 30.45 37.88 17.32
C SER A 129 30.78 37.60 18.79
N TYR A 130 32.01 37.21 19.11
CA TYR A 130 32.39 36.73 20.46
C TYR A 130 32.05 37.71 21.58
N HIS A 131 32.19 39.01 21.34
CA HIS A 131 31.96 40.07 22.33
C HIS A 131 30.48 40.42 22.54
N LYS A 132 29.57 39.97 21.66
CA LYS A 132 28.14 40.26 21.75
C LYS A 132 27.43 39.26 22.66
N LYS A 133 26.31 39.67 23.24
CA LYS A 133 25.42 38.79 24.01
C LYS A 133 24.55 37.93 23.09
N GLY A 134 24.11 36.78 23.59
CA GLY A 134 23.15 35.90 22.92
C GLY A 134 21.76 36.51 22.73
N LEU A 135 21.01 35.98 21.76
CA LEU A 135 19.58 36.28 21.60
C LEU A 135 18.73 35.40 22.53
N VAL A 136 19.11 34.12 22.66
CA VAL A 136 18.47 33.15 23.55
C VAL A 136 19.07 33.27 24.96
N HIS A 137 20.39 33.16 25.05
CA HIS A 137 21.18 33.23 26.28
C HIS A 137 21.66 34.67 26.53
N LYS A 138 20.71 35.58 26.78
CA LYS A 138 20.94 37.04 26.88
C LYS A 138 21.96 37.49 27.91
N ARG A 139 22.29 36.66 28.91
CA ARG A 139 23.25 36.99 29.98
C ARG A 139 24.70 36.60 29.67
N LYS A 140 24.94 35.79 28.62
CA LYS A 140 26.28 35.32 28.24
C LYS A 140 26.73 35.95 26.93
N LYS A 141 28.05 36.19 26.83
CA LYS A 141 28.68 36.53 25.56
C LYS A 141 28.78 35.28 24.69
N ILE A 142 28.65 35.44 23.37
CA ILE A 142 28.71 34.33 22.40
C ILE A 142 30.02 33.55 22.53
N GLY A 143 31.14 34.22 22.80
CA GLY A 143 32.44 33.58 22.96
C GLY A 143 32.53 32.62 24.15
N ASP A 144 31.72 32.86 25.19
CA ASP A 144 31.76 32.12 26.46
C ASP A 144 30.68 31.01 26.51
N MET A 145 29.96 30.79 25.41
CA MET A 145 28.89 29.81 25.35
C MET A 145 29.40 28.39 25.10
N SER A 146 28.77 27.44 25.77
CA SER A 146 28.92 26.02 25.48
C SER A 146 28.39 25.66 24.08
N ILE A 147 28.79 24.50 23.57
CA ILE A 147 28.29 23.99 22.29
C ILE A 147 26.75 23.90 22.28
N GLN A 148 26.14 23.46 23.39
CA GLN A 148 24.69 23.39 23.53
C GLN A 148 24.06 24.77 23.38
N GLU A 149 24.58 25.76 24.10
CA GLU A 149 24.05 27.14 24.08
C GLU A 149 24.20 27.77 22.69
N LEU A 150 25.34 27.53 22.01
CA LEU A 150 25.55 27.97 20.63
C LEU A 150 24.60 27.29 19.64
N CYS A 151 24.29 26.01 19.82
CA CYS A 151 23.30 25.30 19.02
C CYS A 151 21.89 25.88 19.22
N ASP A 152 21.54 26.28 20.43
CA ASP A 152 20.25 26.90 20.72
C ASP A 152 20.13 28.31 20.10
N GLU A 153 21.21 29.11 20.15
CA GLU A 153 21.30 30.39 19.43
C GLU A 153 21.18 30.21 17.91
N PHE A 154 21.82 29.16 17.37
CA PHE A 154 21.72 28.82 15.96
C PHE A 154 20.27 28.46 15.58
N ARG A 155 19.63 27.56 16.34
CA ARG A 155 18.25 27.11 16.08
C ARG A 155 17.27 28.27 16.08
N PHE A 156 17.39 29.18 17.04
CA PHE A 156 16.53 30.36 17.10
C PHE A 156 16.60 31.17 15.80
N LYS A 157 17.81 31.42 15.29
CA LYS A 157 18.00 32.16 14.03
C LYS A 157 17.58 31.36 12.80
N ALA A 158 17.86 30.07 12.79
CA ALA A 158 17.48 29.18 11.69
C ALA A 158 15.96 29.04 11.59
N ALA A 159 15.26 28.92 12.72
CA ALA A 159 13.80 28.88 12.80
C ALA A 159 13.17 30.15 12.20
N ILE A 160 13.61 31.33 12.65
CA ILE A 160 13.14 32.62 12.10
C ILE A 160 13.34 32.68 10.58
N LYS A 161 14.53 32.28 10.09
CA LYS A 161 14.84 32.29 8.66
C LYS A 161 13.91 31.36 7.87
N VAL A 162 13.67 30.16 8.38
CA VAL A 162 12.78 29.17 7.74
C VAL A 162 11.33 29.65 7.78
N GLU A 163 10.84 30.12 8.92
CA GLU A 163 9.46 30.61 9.06
C GLU A 163 9.20 31.84 8.18
N SER A 164 10.15 32.78 8.08
CA SER A 164 10.04 33.92 7.16
C SER A 164 9.95 33.52 5.69
N SER A 165 10.59 32.39 5.32
CA SER A 165 10.51 31.85 3.95
C SER A 165 9.16 31.19 3.65
N TRP A 166 8.44 30.73 4.67
CA TRP A 166 7.09 30.17 4.49
C TRP A 166 6.06 31.26 4.21
N ILE A 167 6.14 32.37 4.94
CA ILE A 167 5.23 33.50 4.77
C ILE A 167 5.38 34.11 3.36
N SER A 168 6.62 34.27 2.88
CA SER A 168 6.89 34.83 1.55
C SER A 168 6.45 33.93 0.39
N ASN A 169 6.38 32.60 0.59
CA ASN A 169 5.90 31.67 -0.43
C ASN A 169 4.38 31.44 -0.39
N SER A 170 3.68 31.91 0.65
CA SER A 170 2.21 31.76 0.77
C SER A 170 1.40 32.90 0.15
N GLU A 171 2.06 33.95 -0.35
CA GLU A 171 1.42 35.12 -0.98
C GLU A 171 1.32 35.02 -2.52
N TYR A 172 1.53 33.82 -3.08
CA TYR A 172 1.39 33.53 -4.52
C TYR A 172 0.46 32.34 -4.78
#